data_AF-D4AJM4-F1
#
_entry.id   AF-D4AJM4-F1
#
_cell.length_a   1.000
_cell.length_b   1.000
_cell.length_c   1.000
_cell.angle_alpha   90.00
_cell.angle_beta   90.00
_cell.angle_gamma   90.00
#
_symmetry.space_group_name_H-M   'P 1'
#
loop_
_entity.id
_entity.type
_entity.pdbx_description
1 polymer ?
#
loop_
_entity_poly.entity_id
_entity_poly.type
_entity_poly.pdbx_seq_one_letter_code
_entity_poly.pdbx_strand_id
1 'polypeptide(L)'
;MRKTVGVGSLRKVHGGRKNRGSAPSHHVDASGSVDRKIMQSLEKIGVLEQDEEKGGRRITQSGQRDLDRIARTTIEEDEDDE
;
A
#
# COMPACT_ATOMS: atom_id res chain seq x y z
N MET A 1 -8.67 -5.54 -5.20
CA MET A 1 -7.68 -4.43 -5.12
C MET A 1 -8.15 -3.23 -5.91
N ARG A 2 -7.79 -2.01 -5.49
CA ARG A 2 -7.98 -0.80 -6.30
C ARG A 2 -6.91 -0.77 -7.40
N LYS A 3 -7.32 -0.56 -8.66
CA LYS A 3 -6.41 -0.60 -9.82
C LYS A 3 -5.34 0.50 -9.77
N THR A 4 -5.71 1.66 -9.27
CA THR A 4 -4.83 2.84 -9.16
C THR A 4 -5.05 3.49 -7.81
N VAL A 5 -3.96 3.87 -7.14
CA VAL A 5 -4.01 4.42 -5.78
C VAL A 5 -3.09 5.64 -5.67
N GLY A 6 -3.59 6.70 -5.03
CA GLY A 6 -2.81 7.88 -4.66
C GLY A 6 -2.54 7.96 -3.16
N VAL A 7 -1.64 8.86 -2.77
CA VAL A 7 -1.25 9.08 -1.35
C VAL A 7 -2.48 9.35 -0.47
N GLY A 8 -3.42 10.19 -0.91
CA GLY A 8 -4.62 10.49 -0.14
C GLY A 8 -5.54 9.29 0.13
N SER A 9 -5.54 8.30 -0.77
CA SER A 9 -6.27 7.05 -0.54
C SER A 9 -5.58 6.18 0.50
N LEU A 10 -4.24 6.08 0.45
CA LEU A 10 -3.47 5.34 1.46
C LEU A 10 -3.61 5.97 2.85
N ARG A 11 -3.57 7.30 2.92
CA ARG A 11 -3.75 8.03 4.18
C ARG A 11 -5.06 7.71 4.88
N LYS A 12 -6.14 7.48 4.13
CA LYS A 12 -7.45 7.09 4.67
C LYS A 12 -7.47 5.62 5.12
N VAL A 13 -6.78 4.74 4.37
CA VAL A 13 -6.71 3.30 4.68
C VAL A 13 -5.83 3.03 5.89
N HIS A 14 -4.66 3.68 5.97
CA HIS A 14 -3.73 3.60 7.09
C HIS A 14 -4.13 4.52 8.25
N GLY A 15 -5.08 5.42 8.01
CA GLY A 15 -5.66 6.29 9.03
C GLY A 15 -6.49 5.49 10.04
N GLY A 16 -6.76 6.09 11.19
CA GLY A 16 -7.39 5.38 12.29
C GLY A 16 -8.11 6.28 13.26
N ARG A 17 -8.78 5.66 14.23
CA ARG A 17 -9.45 6.39 15.32
C ARG A 17 -8.41 6.95 16.28
N LYS A 18 -8.37 8.28 16.42
CA LYS A 18 -7.50 8.98 17.37
C LYS A 18 -8.27 9.33 18.64
N ASN A 19 -7.75 8.88 19.78
CA ASN A 19 -8.20 9.34 21.09
C ASN A 19 -7.76 10.81 21.28
N ARG A 20 -8.70 11.65 21.71
CA ARG A 20 -8.52 13.09 21.93
C ARG A 20 -8.64 13.48 23.41
N GLY A 21 -8.52 12.51 24.33
CA GLY A 21 -8.65 12.73 25.77
C GLY A 21 -10.12 12.80 26.19
N SER A 22 -10.51 13.93 26.79
CA SER A 22 -11.90 14.15 27.26
C SER A 22 -12.90 14.35 26.11
N ALA A 23 -12.44 14.74 24.93
CA ALA A 23 -13.28 14.89 23.75
C ALA A 23 -13.52 13.54 23.03
N PRO A 24 -14.65 13.37 22.30
CA PRO A 24 -14.93 12.17 21.52
C PRO A 24 -13.81 11.84 20.53
N SER A 25 -13.61 10.53 20.32
CA SER A 25 -12.64 10.03 19.35
C SER A 25 -13.14 10.23 17.92
N HIS A 26 -12.25 10.63 17.02
CA HIS A 26 -12.56 10.79 15.59
C HIS A 26 -11.51 10.08 14.73
N HIS A 27 -11.88 9.73 13.50
CA HIS A 27 -10.93 9.24 12.51
C HIS A 27 -9.96 10.35 12.10
N VAL A 28 -8.69 9.99 11.96
CA VAL A 28 -7.65 10.86 11.40
C VAL A 28 -6.86 10.12 10.33
N ASP A 29 -6.54 10.84 9.27
CA ASP A 29 -5.68 10.35 8.20
C ASP A 29 -4.26 10.06 8.72
N ALA A 30 -3.60 9.06 8.13
CA ALA A 30 -2.20 8.74 8.40
C ALA A 30 -1.22 9.80 7.86
N SER A 31 0.06 9.58 8.14
CA SER A 31 1.15 10.46 7.70
C SER A 31 1.35 10.37 6.19
N GLY A 32 1.02 11.46 5.48
CA GLY A 32 1.22 11.53 4.04
C GLY A 32 2.68 11.51 3.61
N SER A 33 3.61 11.90 4.48
CA SER A 33 5.05 11.87 4.17
C SER A 33 5.61 10.45 4.14
N VAL A 34 5.13 9.58 5.03
CA VAL A 34 5.55 8.16 5.05
C VAL A 34 4.98 7.44 3.83
N ASP A 35 3.66 7.53 3.61
CA ASP A 35 3.01 6.89 2.46
C ASP A 35 3.62 7.34 1.13
N ARG A 36 3.89 8.64 0.96
CA ARG A 36 4.52 9.17 -0.26
C ARG A 36 5.93 8.62 -0.48
N LYS A 37 6.77 8.58 0.56
CA LYS A 37 8.14 8.09 0.45
C LYS A 37 8.17 6.61 0.09
N ILE A 38 7.29 5.80 0.68
CA ILE A 38 7.19 4.37 0.36
C ILE A 38 6.79 4.18 -1.10
N MET A 39 5.77 4.90 -1.57
CA MET A 39 5.35 4.86 -2.98
C MET A 39 6.48 5.23 -3.95
N GLN A 40 7.25 6.28 -3.64
CA GLN A 40 8.40 6.69 -4.45
C GLN A 40 9.53 5.66 -4.43
N SER A 41 9.77 5.00 -3.30
CA SER A 41 10.77 3.93 -3.20
C SER A 41 10.38 2.69 -4.00
N LEU A 42 9.09 2.30 -3.95
CA LEU A 42 8.57 1.19 -4.75
C LEU A 42 8.57 1.48 -6.26
N GLU A 43 8.39 2.74 -6.63
CA GLU A 43 8.55 3.22 -8.02
C GLU A 43 10.00 3.11 -8.49
N LYS A 44 10.98 3.46 -7.64
CA LYS A 44 12.42 3.35 -7.97
C LYS A 44 12.87 1.91 -8.24
N ILE A 45 12.29 0.92 -7.56
CA ILE A 45 12.60 -0.49 -7.77
C ILE A 45 11.74 -1.13 -8.88
N GLY A 46 10.89 -0.35 -9.56
CA GLY A 46 10.08 -0.83 -10.69
C GLY A 46 8.88 -1.71 -10.32
N VAL A 47 8.48 -1.71 -9.05
CA VAL A 47 7.27 -2.45 -8.59
C VAL A 47 6.00 -1.64 -8.86
N LEU A 48 6.09 -0.31 -8.75
CA LEU A 48 4.99 0.61 -9.07
C LEU A 48 5.37 1.50 -10.26
N GLU A 49 4.36 1.93 -11.01
CA GLU A 49 4.48 2.95 -12.05
C GLU A 49 3.40 4.02 -11.89
N GLN A 50 3.64 5.21 -12.44
CA GLN A 50 2.62 6.25 -12.48
C GLN A 50 1.54 5.89 -13.50
N ASP A 51 0.29 6.10 -13.12
CA ASP A 51 -0.84 5.94 -14.02
C ASP A 51 -1.06 7.26 -14.76
N GLU A 52 -0.70 7.30 -16.05
CA GLU A 52 -0.78 8.52 -16.87
C GLU A 52 -2.23 8.96 -17.15
N GLU A 53 -3.19 8.03 -17.16
CA GLU A 53 -4.59 8.34 -17.48
C GLU A 53 -5.35 8.87 -16.26
N LYS A 54 -5.17 8.23 -15.10
CA LYS A 54 -5.96 8.49 -13.88
C LYS A 54 -5.18 9.21 -12.79
N GLY A 55 -3.87 9.33 -12.95
CA GLY A 55 -2.97 9.81 -11.92
C GLY A 55 -2.80 8.80 -10.77
N GLY A 56 -1.86 9.07 -9.86
CA GLY A 56 -1.52 8.13 -8.79
C GLY A 56 -0.54 7.05 -9.26
N ARG A 57 -0.60 5.87 -8.65
CA ARG A 57 0.31 4.76 -8.96
C ARG A 57 -0.45 3.44 -9.09
N ARG A 58 0.04 2.58 -9.98
CA ARG A 58 -0.43 1.21 -10.21
C ARG A 58 0.73 0.23 -10.12
N ILE A 59 0.42 -1.04 -9.89
CA ILE A 59 1.44 -2.12 -9.87
C ILE A 59 1.85 -2.44 -11.30
N THR A 60 3.15 -2.58 -11.53
CA THR A 60 3.71 -2.98 -12.82
C THR A 60 3.49 -4.46 -13.08
N GLN A 61 3.57 -4.90 -14.33
CA GLN A 61 3.47 -6.33 -14.66
C GLN A 61 4.63 -7.16 -14.07
N SER A 62 5.84 -6.58 -13.94
CA SER A 62 6.95 -7.21 -13.21
C SER A 62 6.64 -7.32 -11.73
N GLY A 63 6.19 -6.22 -11.10
CA GLY A 63 5.84 -6.20 -9.68
C GLY A 63 4.76 -7.21 -9.32
N GLN A 64 3.75 -7.38 -10.16
CA GLN A 64 2.71 -8.39 -9.95
C GLN A 64 3.28 -9.82 -9.98
N ARG A 65 4.13 -10.15 -10.97
CA ARG A 65 4.76 -11.47 -11.06
C ARG A 65 5.65 -11.77 -9.86
N ASP A 66 6.38 -10.78 -9.36
CA ASP A 66 7.25 -10.95 -8.19
C ASP A 66 6.43 -11.19 -6.92
N LEU A 67 5.32 -10.47 -6.74
CA LEU A 67 4.39 -10.69 -5.63
C LEU A 67 3.74 -12.08 -5.69
N ASP A 68 3.29 -12.52 -6.87
CA ASP A 68 2.68 -13.84 -7.05
C ASP A 68 3.68 -14.97 -6.76
N ARG A 69 4.95 -14.79 -7.13
CA ARG A 69 6.03 -15.75 -6.82
C ARG A 69 6.25 -15.87 -5.31
N ILE A 70 6.36 -14.74 -4.61
CA ILE A 70 6.54 -14.71 -3.16
C ILE A 70 5.34 -15.34 -2.45
N ALA A 71 4.12 -15.01 -2.89
CA ALA A 71 2.90 -15.55 -2.32
C ALA A 71 2.85 -17.08 -2.42
N ARG A 72 3.28 -17.65 -3.55
CA ARG A 72 3.37 -19.10 -3.72
C ARG A 72 4.36 -19.73 -2.75
N THR A 73 5.56 -19.16 -2.62
CA THR A 73 6.59 -19.66 -1.68
C THR A 73 6.10 -19.63 -0.24
N THR A 74 5.42 -18.56 0.19
CA THR A 74 4.90 -18.48 1.56
C THR A 74 3.82 -19.54 1.84
N ILE A 75 2.97 -19.87 0.86
CA ILE A 75 1.96 -20.92 1.03
C ILE A 75 2.62 -22.30 1.14
N GLU A 76 3.61 -22.59 0.29
CA GLU A 76 4.36 -23.85 0.34
C GLU A 76 5.08 -24.00 1.70
N GLU A 77 5.65 -22.91 2.23
CA GLU A 77 6.27 -22.88 3.57
C GLU A 77 5.23 -23.11 4.69
N ASP A 78 4.08 -22.44 4.63
CA ASP A 78 3.00 -22.61 5.63
C ASP A 78 2.44 -24.05 5.63
N GLU A 79 2.38 -24.71 4.46
CA GLU A 79 1.94 -26.12 4.31
C GLU A 79 2.97 -27.13 4.85
N ASP A 80 4.26 -26.84 4.73
CA ASP A 80 5.34 -27.69 5.26
C ASP A 80 5.46 -27.62 6.79
N ASP A 81 5.02 -26.50 7.40
CA ASP A 81 5.02 -26.26 8.85
C ASP A 81 3.79 -26.84 9.58
N GLU A 82 2.73 -27.26 8.86
CA GLU A 82 1.54 -27.95 9.39
C GLU A 82 1.70 -29.48 9.51
#